data_AF-A0A061NGN8-F1
#
_entry.id   AF-A0A061NGN8-F1
#
_cell.length_a   1.000
_cell.length_b   1.000
_cell.length_c   1.000
_cell.angle_alpha   90.00
_cell.angle_beta   90.00
_cell.angle_gamma   90.00
#
_symmetry.space_group_name_H-M   'P 1'
#
loop_
_entity.id
_entity.type
_entity.pdbx_description
1 polymer ?
#
loop_
_entity_poly.entity_id
_entity_poly.type
_entity_poly.pdbx_seq_one_letter_code
_entity_poly.pdbx_strand_id
1 'polypeptide(L)'
;MNRAKAQHEQKDANMALHLVEKKSDGIIVDGVRLLATQGGVTDEILVFPSTVKPAGERDDPYSLAFVTPNNTEGLSFVMRESFDYGKSTYDHPLGSRYEEGDAIVHFDNVFIPWERVFVCGNSSICNRTFRDTNAVVHMSHQVVAKNVIKTEFLLGTVLQIMDAIGIDGFQHVKDKGTEVMLTLESMKSHLYRAEHGAKKDRWGTMTPDFDSLNAARNWYLVCTRAWWKFCGFSDLWADGYSYRGGF
;
A
#
# COMPACT_ATOMS: atom_id res chain seq x y z
N MET A 1 17.41 -9.70 5.84
CA MET A 1 16.87 -10.49 4.70
C MET A 1 17.61 -10.12 3.41
N ASN A 2 18.09 -11.12 2.66
CA ASN A 2 18.74 -10.92 1.36
C ASN A 2 17.73 -11.11 0.23
N ARG A 3 17.37 -10.02 -0.47
CA ARG A 3 16.33 -10.02 -1.51
C ARG A 3 16.70 -10.82 -2.77
N ALA A 4 17.97 -11.12 -2.99
CA ALA A 4 18.43 -11.90 -4.14
C ALA A 4 18.17 -13.41 -4.00
N LYS A 5 17.85 -13.88 -2.79
CA LYS A 5 17.63 -15.30 -2.49
C LYS A 5 16.15 -15.64 -2.36
N ALA A 6 15.78 -16.90 -2.58
CA ALA A 6 14.45 -17.41 -2.22
C ALA A 6 14.27 -17.41 -0.69
N GLN A 7 13.05 -17.68 -0.21
CA GLN A 7 12.76 -17.60 1.22
C GLN A 7 13.42 -18.76 1.98
N HIS A 8 13.35 -19.97 1.42
CA HIS A 8 14.06 -21.14 1.96
C HIS A 8 15.60 -21.04 1.90
N GLU A 9 16.15 -20.09 1.15
CA GLU A 9 17.61 -19.89 0.99
C GLU A 9 18.18 -18.79 1.92
N GLN A 10 17.34 -18.18 2.75
CA GLN A 10 17.79 -17.17 3.71
C GLN A 10 18.69 -17.81 4.77
N LYS A 11 19.67 -17.04 5.28
CA LYS A 11 20.58 -17.50 6.34
C LYS A 11 19.82 -17.88 7.63
N ASP A 12 18.72 -17.18 7.88
CA ASP A 12 17.74 -17.51 8.91
C ASP A 12 16.38 -17.64 8.23
N ALA A 13 16.04 -18.87 7.88
CA ALA A 13 14.82 -19.20 7.16
C ALA A 13 13.57 -19.03 8.05
N ASN A 14 13.73 -19.16 9.37
CA ASN A 14 12.66 -19.04 10.36
C ASN A 14 12.19 -17.59 10.56
N MET A 15 12.96 -16.61 10.07
CA MET A 15 12.61 -15.19 10.20
C MET A 15 11.29 -14.82 9.49
N ALA A 16 10.99 -15.42 8.33
CA ALA A 16 9.72 -15.12 7.66
C ALA A 16 8.60 -15.98 8.22
N LEU A 17 7.38 -15.42 8.19
CA LEU A 17 6.18 -16.15 8.59
C LEU A 17 6.07 -17.48 7.83
N HIS A 18 6.03 -18.58 8.57
CA HIS A 18 5.99 -19.94 8.06
C HIS A 18 5.12 -20.84 8.93
N LEU A 19 4.74 -21.99 8.36
CA LEU A 19 4.04 -23.05 9.06
C LEU A 19 5.01 -23.82 9.96
N VAL A 20 4.70 -23.90 11.25
CA VAL A 20 5.46 -24.71 12.21
C VAL A 20 4.85 -26.11 12.32
N GLU A 21 3.54 -26.19 12.53
CA GLU A 21 2.84 -27.45 12.79
C GLU A 21 1.41 -27.40 12.23
N LYS A 22 0.91 -28.55 11.75
CA LYS A 22 -0.51 -28.76 11.48
C LYS A 22 -1.10 -29.60 12.62
N LYS A 23 -2.16 -29.08 13.23
CA LYS A 23 -2.93 -29.76 14.28
C LYS A 23 -4.28 -30.23 13.72
N SER A 24 -4.97 -31.05 14.50
CA SER A 24 -6.32 -31.52 14.14
C SER A 24 -7.34 -30.38 14.07
N ASP A 25 -7.14 -29.32 14.85
CA ASP A 25 -8.04 -28.17 15.04
C ASP A 25 -7.53 -26.86 14.38
N GLY A 26 -6.30 -26.82 13.88
CA GLY A 26 -5.77 -25.65 13.19
C GLY A 26 -4.31 -25.80 12.77
N ILE A 27 -3.63 -24.66 12.66
CA ILE A 27 -2.20 -24.58 12.35
C ILE A 27 -1.48 -23.70 13.37
N ILE A 28 -0.20 -23.97 13.60
CA ILE A 28 0.71 -23.07 14.30
C ILE A 28 1.61 -22.38 13.27
N VAL A 29 1.72 -21.07 13.38
CA VAL A 29 2.59 -20.25 12.52
C VAL A 29 3.56 -19.43 13.36
N ASP A 30 4.75 -19.22 12.81
CA ASP A 30 5.81 -18.45 13.47
C ASP A 30 6.57 -17.58 12.46
N GLY A 31 7.10 -16.46 12.93
CA GLY A 31 7.97 -15.57 12.18
C GLY A 31 7.37 -14.20 11.91
N VAL A 32 7.94 -13.49 10.94
CA VAL A 32 7.69 -12.06 10.74
C VAL A 32 7.06 -11.75 9.38
N ARG A 33 6.11 -10.82 9.39
CA ARG A 33 5.64 -10.09 8.20
C ARG A 33 6.02 -8.62 8.29
N LEU A 34 6.48 -8.07 7.17
CA LEU A 34 6.91 -6.69 7.07
C LEU A 34 5.76 -5.82 6.58
N LEU A 35 5.66 -4.61 7.15
CA LEU A 35 4.82 -3.51 6.69
C LEU A 35 3.32 -3.82 6.68
N ALA A 36 2.74 -3.93 7.88
CA ALA A 36 1.30 -3.82 8.07
C ALA A 36 0.93 -2.36 8.40
N THR A 37 0.59 -1.59 7.38
CA THR A 37 0.08 -0.23 7.54
C THR A 37 -1.27 -0.27 8.28
N GLN A 38 -1.40 0.53 9.34
CA GLN A 38 -2.54 0.53 10.27
C GLN A 38 -2.77 -0.79 11.03
N GLY A 39 -1.81 -1.73 10.99
CA GLY A 39 -1.99 -3.04 11.62
C GLY A 39 -2.31 -2.96 13.12
N GLY A 40 -1.75 -1.99 13.84
CA GLY A 40 -2.00 -1.79 15.27
C GLY A 40 -3.38 -1.22 15.63
N VAL A 41 -4.22 -0.86 14.66
CA VAL A 41 -5.55 -0.25 14.90
C VAL A 41 -6.71 -1.02 14.26
N THR A 42 -6.45 -2.10 13.52
CA THR A 42 -7.51 -2.94 12.95
C THR A 42 -7.94 -4.03 13.93
N ASP A 43 -9.14 -4.58 13.75
CA ASP A 43 -9.62 -5.70 14.57
C ASP A 43 -8.95 -7.03 14.18
N GLU A 44 -8.67 -7.20 12.88
CA GLU A 44 -8.08 -8.41 12.32
C GLU A 44 -6.91 -8.07 11.39
N ILE A 45 -6.00 -9.04 11.25
CA ILE A 45 -4.96 -9.05 10.24
C ILE A 45 -5.20 -10.18 9.25
N LEU A 46 -5.13 -9.83 7.97
CA LEU A 46 -5.25 -10.74 6.86
C LEU A 46 -3.86 -11.01 6.28
N VAL A 47 -3.40 -12.25 6.42
CA VAL A 47 -2.14 -12.70 5.84
C VAL A 47 -2.43 -13.26 4.46
N PHE A 48 -1.92 -12.58 3.43
CA PHE A 48 -2.04 -13.04 2.04
C PHE A 48 -0.70 -13.50 1.44
N PRO A 49 -0.77 -14.28 0.35
CA PRO A 49 0.39 -14.57 -0.49
C PRO A 49 0.96 -13.31 -1.13
N SER A 50 2.20 -13.39 -1.64
CA SER A 50 2.78 -12.29 -2.41
C SER A 50 2.04 -12.09 -3.73
N THR A 51 1.87 -10.82 -4.14
CA THR A 51 1.29 -10.45 -5.44
C THR A 51 2.34 -10.39 -6.56
N VAL A 52 3.64 -10.48 -6.24
CA VAL A 52 4.73 -10.15 -7.18
C VAL A 52 5.80 -11.22 -7.34
N LYS A 53 6.14 -11.97 -6.28
CA LYS A 53 7.22 -12.97 -6.32
C LYS A 53 6.60 -14.36 -6.29
N PRO A 54 6.71 -15.16 -7.37
CA PRO A 54 6.24 -16.53 -7.35
C PRO A 54 7.09 -17.37 -6.41
N ALA A 55 6.43 -18.23 -5.65
CA ALA A 55 7.03 -19.22 -4.77
C ALA A 55 7.13 -20.59 -5.48
N GLY A 56 8.20 -21.35 -5.23
CA GLY A 56 8.30 -22.74 -5.66
C GLY A 56 7.82 -23.70 -4.57
N GLU A 57 7.78 -25.02 -4.85
CA GLU A 57 7.37 -26.04 -3.87
C GLU A 57 8.23 -26.04 -2.60
N ARG A 58 9.51 -25.70 -2.71
CA ARG A 58 10.41 -25.55 -1.55
C ARG A 58 10.01 -24.39 -0.62
N ASP A 59 9.20 -23.47 -1.12
CA ASP A 59 8.65 -22.35 -0.35
C ASP A 59 7.20 -22.64 0.14
N ASP A 60 6.70 -23.87 0.00
CA ASP A 60 5.37 -24.26 0.48
C ASP A 60 5.15 -23.91 1.97
N PRO A 61 6.09 -24.15 2.90
CA PRO A 61 5.91 -23.76 4.30
C PRO A 61 5.61 -22.26 4.53
N TYR A 62 6.03 -21.38 3.62
CA TYR A 62 5.78 -19.92 3.66
C TYR A 62 4.52 -19.52 2.88
N SER A 63 3.93 -20.48 2.17
CA SER A 63 2.76 -20.28 1.29
C SER A 63 1.48 -20.45 2.09
N LEU A 64 1.17 -19.41 2.87
CA LEU A 64 0.04 -19.33 3.78
C LEU A 64 -0.91 -18.19 3.40
N ALA A 65 -2.21 -18.43 3.59
CA ALA A 65 -3.24 -17.41 3.58
C ALA A 65 -4.27 -17.68 4.68
N PHE A 66 -4.45 -16.73 5.59
CA PHE A 66 -5.36 -16.86 6.73
C PHE A 66 -5.70 -15.48 7.32
N VAL A 67 -6.70 -15.43 8.19
CA VAL A 67 -7.08 -14.24 8.97
C VAL A 67 -7.00 -14.52 10.45
N THR A 68 -6.61 -13.55 11.28
CA THR A 68 -6.64 -13.71 12.74
C THR A 68 -6.94 -12.39 13.43
N PRO A 69 -7.61 -12.40 14.60
CA PRO A 69 -7.78 -11.20 15.41
C PRO A 69 -6.43 -10.61 15.84
N ASN A 70 -6.33 -9.29 15.90
CA ASN A 70 -5.07 -8.64 16.29
C ASN A 70 -4.70 -8.82 17.77
N ASN A 71 -5.65 -9.24 18.60
CA ASN A 71 -5.43 -9.61 19.99
C ASN A 71 -5.14 -11.10 20.21
N THR A 72 -4.84 -11.86 19.15
CA THR A 72 -4.50 -13.28 19.26
C THR A 72 -3.23 -13.45 20.08
N GLU A 73 -3.20 -14.42 21.00
CA GLU A 73 -2.00 -14.73 21.79
C GLU A 73 -0.80 -15.06 20.88
N GLY A 74 0.37 -14.52 21.20
CA GLY A 74 1.59 -14.63 20.38
C GLY A 74 1.69 -13.63 19.23
N LEU A 75 0.64 -12.87 18.91
CA LEU A 75 0.69 -11.84 17.88
C LEU A 75 1.13 -10.50 18.47
N SER A 76 2.14 -9.88 17.87
CA SER A 76 2.66 -8.57 18.30
C SER A 76 3.00 -7.65 17.13
N PHE A 77 2.84 -6.35 17.37
CA PHE A 77 3.09 -5.29 16.40
C PHE A 77 4.22 -4.40 16.88
N VAL A 78 5.32 -4.38 16.14
CA VAL A 78 6.44 -3.47 16.37
C VAL A 78 6.27 -2.28 15.43
N MET A 79 5.75 -1.19 15.99
CA MET A 79 5.48 0.04 15.26
C MET A 79 6.77 0.78 14.91
N ARG A 80 6.81 1.42 13.75
CA ARG A 80 7.79 2.46 13.47
C ARG A 80 7.57 3.69 14.36
N GLU A 81 8.52 4.61 14.34
CA GLU A 81 8.35 5.93 14.95
C GLU A 81 7.14 6.66 14.36
N SER A 82 6.34 7.28 15.23
CA SER A 82 5.13 8.02 14.87
C SER A 82 5.47 9.32 14.12
N PHE A 83 4.69 9.64 13.09
CA PHE A 83 4.73 10.97 12.46
C PHE A 83 3.75 11.97 13.10
N ASP A 84 2.92 11.52 14.04
CA ASP A 84 2.22 12.43 14.95
C ASP A 84 3.15 12.78 16.12
N TYR A 85 3.68 14.00 16.07
CA TYR A 85 4.58 14.56 17.08
C TYR A 85 3.82 15.26 18.24
N GLY A 86 2.49 15.13 18.32
CA GLY A 86 1.68 15.83 19.31
C GLY A 86 1.66 17.35 19.11
N LYS A 87 1.87 17.79 17.86
CA LYS A 87 1.96 19.20 17.48
C LYS A 87 0.61 19.72 16.99
N SER A 88 0.52 21.05 16.89
CA SER A 88 -0.69 21.75 16.46
C SER A 88 -1.21 21.23 15.10
N THR A 89 -2.54 21.13 14.97
CA THR A 89 -3.20 20.83 13.71
C THR A 89 -3.02 21.93 12.66
N TYR A 90 -2.55 23.11 13.06
CA TYR A 90 -2.19 24.19 12.16
C TYR A 90 -0.82 23.96 11.51
N ASP A 91 0.21 23.68 12.30
CA ASP A 91 1.59 23.48 11.82
C ASP A 91 1.79 22.09 11.19
N HIS A 92 1.08 21.08 11.69
CA HIS A 92 1.17 19.69 11.23
C HIS A 92 -0.20 19.15 10.78
N PRO A 93 -0.85 19.76 9.76
CA PRO A 93 -2.25 19.51 9.42
C PRO A 93 -2.54 18.10 8.90
N LEU A 94 -1.52 17.40 8.38
CA LEU A 94 -1.63 16.01 7.91
C LEU A 94 -1.16 15.00 8.97
N GLY A 95 0.04 15.18 9.53
CA GLY A 95 0.62 14.24 10.51
C GLY A 95 -0.21 14.09 11.78
N SER A 96 -0.87 15.16 12.24
CA SER A 96 -1.71 15.13 13.45
C SER A 96 -3.06 14.42 13.28
N ARG A 97 -3.44 14.02 12.06
CA ARG A 97 -4.80 13.49 11.78
C ARG A 97 -4.87 12.28 10.88
N TYR A 98 -3.93 12.16 9.94
CA TYR A 98 -3.94 11.14 8.90
C TYR A 98 -2.70 10.25 8.98
N GLU A 99 -2.16 10.09 10.19
CA GLU A 99 -1.06 9.16 10.41
C GLU A 99 -1.58 7.72 10.41
N GLU A 100 -0.95 6.91 9.57
CA GLU A 100 -1.15 5.48 9.40
C GLU A 100 0.15 4.78 9.78
N GLY A 101 0.28 4.40 11.06
CA GLY A 101 1.48 3.75 11.58
C GLY A 101 1.77 2.42 10.85
N ASP A 102 3.03 2.21 10.46
CA ASP A 102 3.47 0.94 9.87
C ASP A 102 4.08 0.02 10.92
N ALA A 103 3.64 -1.24 10.92
CA ALA A 103 4.14 -2.24 11.85
C ALA A 103 4.95 -3.33 11.14
N ILE A 104 5.99 -3.81 11.83
CA ILE A 104 6.48 -5.17 11.66
C ILE A 104 5.58 -6.07 12.52
N VAL A 105 5.03 -7.13 11.93
CA VAL A 105 4.15 -8.06 12.63
C VAL A 105 4.93 -9.31 12.95
N HIS A 106 4.97 -9.67 14.22
CA HIS A 106 5.64 -10.86 14.72
C HIS A 106 4.59 -11.85 15.25
N PHE A 107 4.67 -13.07 14.74
CA PHE A 107 3.88 -14.22 15.14
C PHE A 107 4.80 -15.12 15.93
N ASP A 108 4.61 -15.20 17.24
CA ASP A 108 5.28 -16.15 18.13
C ASP A 108 4.35 -17.35 18.35
N ASN A 109 4.59 -18.43 17.60
CA ASN A 109 3.84 -19.69 17.70
C ASN A 109 2.30 -19.52 17.77
N VAL A 110 1.76 -18.67 16.90
CA VAL A 110 0.34 -18.28 16.92
C VAL A 110 -0.51 -19.43 16.39
N PHE A 111 -1.55 -19.80 17.13
CA PHE A 111 -2.55 -20.78 16.70
C PHE A 111 -3.64 -20.14 15.85
N ILE A 112 -3.87 -20.70 14.65
CA ILE A 112 -4.91 -20.27 13.72
C ILE A 112 -5.86 -21.44 13.46
N PRO A 113 -7.16 -21.31 13.78
CA PRO A 113 -8.09 -22.42 13.62
C PRO A 113 -8.48 -22.61 12.15
N TRP A 114 -8.82 -23.85 11.75
CA TRP A 114 -8.99 -24.23 10.34
C TRP A 114 -10.03 -23.39 9.58
N GLU A 115 -11.09 -22.92 10.24
CA GLU A 115 -12.13 -22.07 9.65
C GLU A 115 -11.63 -20.68 9.21
N ARG A 116 -10.45 -20.26 9.70
CA ARG A 116 -9.80 -19.00 9.33
C ARG A 116 -8.65 -19.17 8.34
N VAL A 117 -8.37 -20.41 7.91
CA VAL A 117 -7.28 -20.74 6.99
C VAL A 117 -7.81 -20.91 5.57
N PHE A 118 -7.32 -20.08 4.65
CA PHE A 118 -7.69 -20.13 3.22
C PHE A 118 -6.70 -20.95 2.39
N VAL A 119 -5.40 -20.88 2.72
CA VAL A 119 -4.33 -21.65 2.06
C VAL A 119 -3.30 -22.08 3.10
N CYS A 120 -2.94 -23.36 3.09
CA CYS A 120 -1.97 -23.94 4.01
C CYS A 120 -0.93 -24.79 3.27
N GLY A 121 0.25 -24.22 3.00
CA GLY A 121 1.36 -24.98 2.48
C GLY A 121 1.28 -25.27 0.98
N ASN A 122 0.79 -24.33 0.17
CA ASN A 122 0.60 -24.56 -1.28
C ASN A 122 0.95 -23.34 -2.13
N SER A 123 2.20 -23.31 -2.61
CA SER A 123 2.74 -22.26 -3.46
C SER A 123 1.98 -22.10 -4.78
N SER A 124 1.52 -23.19 -5.38
CA SER A 124 0.74 -23.17 -6.64
C SER A 124 -0.58 -22.39 -6.49
N ILE A 125 -1.32 -22.64 -5.40
CA ILE A 125 -2.55 -21.89 -5.08
C ILE A 125 -2.21 -20.43 -4.77
N CYS A 126 -1.21 -20.19 -3.93
CA CYS A 126 -0.74 -18.85 -3.58
C CYS A 126 -0.42 -18.00 -4.81
N ASN A 127 0.36 -18.55 -5.76
CA ASN A 127 0.79 -17.85 -6.98
C ASN A 127 -0.38 -17.46 -7.89
N ARG A 128 -1.46 -18.26 -7.92
CA ARG A 128 -2.63 -17.96 -8.76
C ARG A 128 -3.71 -17.14 -8.04
N THR A 129 -3.71 -17.08 -6.71
CA THR A 129 -4.82 -16.56 -5.88
C THR A 129 -5.37 -15.22 -6.39
N PHE A 130 -4.53 -14.21 -6.56
CA PHE A 130 -4.99 -12.87 -6.97
C PHE A 130 -5.51 -12.79 -8.40
N ARG A 131 -4.92 -13.57 -9.31
CA ARG A 131 -5.36 -13.65 -10.71
C ARG A 131 -6.69 -14.38 -10.82
N ASP A 132 -6.83 -15.45 -10.07
CA ASP A 132 -7.95 -16.38 -10.15
C ASP A 132 -9.21 -15.87 -9.40
N THR A 133 -9.03 -14.94 -8.46
CA THR A 133 -10.10 -14.30 -7.68
C THR A 133 -10.42 -12.88 -8.13
N ASN A 134 -9.63 -12.30 -9.04
CA ASN A 134 -9.66 -10.87 -9.39
C ASN A 134 -9.47 -9.91 -8.21
N ALA A 135 -9.03 -10.36 -7.04
CA ALA A 135 -8.81 -9.49 -5.88
C ALA A 135 -7.83 -8.34 -6.20
N VAL A 136 -6.81 -8.59 -7.02
CA VAL A 136 -5.87 -7.53 -7.46
C VAL A 136 -6.56 -6.45 -8.30
N VAL A 137 -7.61 -6.79 -9.03
CA VAL A 137 -8.36 -5.85 -9.85
C VAL A 137 -9.15 -4.91 -8.96
N HIS A 138 -9.90 -5.46 -8.00
CA HIS A 138 -10.67 -4.67 -7.03
C HIS A 138 -9.78 -3.82 -6.13
N MET A 139 -8.65 -4.35 -5.65
CA MET A 139 -7.67 -3.55 -4.91
C MET A 139 -7.10 -2.42 -5.76
N SER A 140 -6.80 -2.68 -7.04
CA SER A 140 -6.27 -1.65 -7.95
C SER A 140 -7.32 -0.56 -8.22
N HIS A 141 -8.60 -0.90 -8.28
CA HIS A 141 -9.70 0.06 -8.41
C HIS A 141 -9.73 1.03 -7.22
N GLN A 142 -9.66 0.51 -5.99
CA GLN A 142 -9.56 1.35 -4.78
C GLN A 142 -8.32 2.26 -4.82
N VAL A 143 -7.16 1.73 -5.22
CA VAL A 143 -5.91 2.49 -5.30
C VAL A 143 -6.02 3.65 -6.28
N VAL A 144 -6.59 3.41 -7.46
CA VAL A 144 -6.77 4.46 -8.48
C VAL A 144 -7.77 5.51 -8.01
N ALA A 145 -8.91 5.11 -7.46
CA ALA A 145 -9.90 6.04 -6.92
C ALA A 145 -9.32 6.94 -5.82
N LYS A 146 -8.60 6.35 -4.85
CA LYS A 146 -7.89 7.12 -3.82
C LYS A 146 -6.85 8.07 -4.41
N ASN A 147 -6.10 7.63 -5.42
CA ASN A 147 -5.08 8.47 -6.05
C ASN A 147 -5.68 9.65 -6.84
N VAL A 148 -6.87 9.51 -7.42
CA VAL A 148 -7.61 10.63 -8.04
C VAL A 148 -7.83 11.73 -7.01
N ILE A 149 -8.47 11.39 -5.88
CA ILE A 149 -8.77 12.36 -4.82
C ILE A 149 -7.48 12.97 -4.24
N LYS A 150 -6.43 12.16 -4.04
CA LYS A 150 -5.12 12.65 -3.58
C LYS A 150 -4.52 13.67 -4.56
N THR A 151 -4.70 13.47 -5.86
CA THR A 151 -4.21 14.39 -6.90
C THR A 151 -5.04 15.67 -6.95
N GLU A 152 -6.35 15.59 -6.73
CA GLU A 152 -7.22 16.77 -6.61
C GLU A 152 -6.82 17.65 -5.42
N PHE A 153 -6.61 17.03 -4.25
CA PHE A 153 -6.13 17.73 -3.06
C PHE A 153 -4.79 18.42 -3.32
N LEU A 154 -3.87 17.71 -3.98
CA LEU A 154 -2.57 18.25 -4.33
C LEU A 154 -2.69 19.42 -5.31
N LEU A 155 -3.47 19.27 -6.39
CA LEU A 155 -3.68 20.33 -7.36
C LEU A 155 -4.22 21.59 -6.69
N GLY A 156 -5.23 21.44 -5.82
CA GLY A 156 -5.77 22.56 -5.05
C GLY A 156 -4.70 23.25 -4.19
N THR A 157 -3.87 22.46 -3.49
CA THR A 157 -2.78 22.99 -2.67
C THR A 157 -1.75 23.77 -3.50
N VAL A 158 -1.35 23.23 -4.65
CA VAL A 158 -0.39 23.88 -5.57
C VAL A 158 -0.94 25.21 -6.08
N LEU A 159 -2.20 25.24 -6.52
CA LEU A 159 -2.85 26.45 -7.02
C LEU A 159 -2.97 27.52 -5.93
N GLN A 160 -3.29 27.13 -4.69
CA GLN A 160 -3.34 28.05 -3.55
C GLN A 160 -1.96 28.63 -3.22
N ILE A 161 -0.89 27.82 -3.28
CA ILE A 161 0.49 28.32 -3.08
C ILE A 161 0.86 29.31 -4.18
N MET A 162 0.57 28.98 -5.45
CA MET A 162 0.88 29.85 -6.60
C MET A 162 0.22 31.23 -6.49
N ASP A 163 -1.05 31.26 -6.08
CA ASP A 163 -1.83 32.48 -5.86
C ASP A 163 -1.30 33.27 -4.65
N ALA A 164 -1.07 32.60 -3.51
CA ALA A 164 -0.63 33.23 -2.28
C ALA A 164 0.71 33.98 -2.39
N ILE A 165 1.64 33.50 -3.23
CA ILE A 165 2.94 34.15 -3.46
C ILE A 165 3.02 34.94 -4.78
N GLY A 166 1.94 34.94 -5.59
CA GLY A 166 1.83 35.74 -6.81
C GLY A 166 2.78 35.33 -7.94
N ILE A 167 3.06 34.04 -8.10
CA ILE A 167 3.99 33.51 -9.13
C ILE A 167 3.29 32.84 -10.31
N ASP A 168 1.96 32.86 -10.32
CA ASP A 168 1.12 32.23 -11.34
C ASP A 168 1.29 32.85 -12.74
N GLY A 169 1.84 34.06 -12.85
CA GLY A 169 2.17 34.71 -14.12
C GLY A 169 3.32 34.05 -14.90
N PHE A 170 4.24 33.34 -14.24
CA PHE A 170 5.41 32.74 -14.88
C PHE A 170 5.07 31.45 -15.62
N GLN A 171 5.48 31.34 -16.89
CA GLN A 171 5.15 30.17 -17.74
C GLN A 171 5.60 28.85 -17.12
N HIS A 172 6.85 28.79 -16.64
CA HIS A 172 7.40 27.58 -16.03
C HIS A 172 6.71 27.17 -14.72
N VAL A 173 5.90 28.04 -14.11
CA VAL A 173 5.04 27.73 -12.95
C VAL A 173 3.71 27.16 -13.44
N LYS A 174 3.10 27.79 -14.46
CA LYS A 174 1.88 27.29 -15.12
C LYS A 174 2.08 25.88 -15.68
N ASP A 175 3.23 25.61 -16.28
CA ASP A 175 3.58 24.30 -16.83
C ASP A 175 3.53 23.22 -15.74
N LYS A 176 4.04 23.52 -14.53
CA LYS A 176 4.01 22.58 -13.39
C LYS A 176 2.59 22.33 -12.87
N GLY A 177 1.77 23.37 -12.74
CA GLY A 177 0.35 23.21 -12.40
C GLY A 177 -0.37 22.35 -13.44
N THR A 178 -0.06 22.57 -14.71
CA THR A 178 -0.61 21.80 -15.84
C THR A 178 -0.20 20.33 -15.79
N GLU A 179 1.05 20.00 -15.43
CA GLU A 179 1.47 18.60 -15.24
C GLU A 179 0.63 17.85 -14.20
N VAL A 180 0.27 18.52 -13.10
CA VAL A 180 -0.61 17.93 -12.06
C VAL A 180 -2.03 17.77 -12.60
N MET A 181 -2.57 18.76 -13.33
CA MET A 181 -3.88 18.66 -13.99
C MET A 181 -3.94 17.51 -14.99
N LEU A 182 -2.93 17.37 -15.85
CA LEU A 182 -2.84 16.27 -16.82
C LEU A 182 -2.77 14.90 -16.14
N THR A 183 -2.05 14.81 -15.03
CA THR A 183 -2.00 13.59 -14.22
C THR A 183 -3.38 13.26 -13.66
N LEU A 184 -4.09 14.26 -13.10
CA LEU A 184 -5.44 14.10 -12.56
C LEU A 184 -6.41 13.58 -13.62
N GLU A 185 -6.48 14.25 -14.78
CA GLU A 185 -7.41 13.88 -15.85
C GLU A 185 -7.07 12.51 -16.47
N SER A 186 -5.79 12.15 -16.53
CA SER A 186 -5.36 10.81 -16.95
C SER A 186 -5.85 9.74 -15.98
N MET A 187 -5.72 9.97 -14.66
CA MET A 187 -6.19 9.03 -13.64
C MET A 187 -7.72 8.88 -13.66
N LYS A 188 -8.46 9.99 -13.80
CA LYS A 188 -9.92 9.98 -13.98
C LYS A 188 -10.34 9.22 -15.23
N SER A 189 -9.65 9.44 -16.35
CA SER A 189 -9.92 8.74 -17.61
C SER A 189 -9.72 7.22 -17.49
N HIS A 190 -8.65 6.78 -16.81
CA HIS A 190 -8.42 5.36 -16.56
C HIS A 190 -9.47 4.75 -15.63
N LEU A 191 -9.87 5.47 -14.57
CA LEU A 191 -10.92 5.02 -13.65
C LEU A 191 -12.26 4.88 -14.37
N TYR A 192 -12.64 5.89 -15.15
CA TYR A 192 -13.85 5.87 -15.97
C TYR A 192 -13.84 4.67 -16.92
N ARG A 193 -12.73 4.45 -17.63
CA ARG A 193 -12.58 3.29 -18.53
C ARG A 193 -12.70 1.97 -17.77
N ALA A 194 -12.10 1.86 -16.59
CA ALA A 194 -12.16 0.66 -15.77
C ALA A 194 -13.60 0.27 -15.42
N GLU A 195 -14.41 1.26 -15.05
CA GLU A 195 -15.80 1.08 -14.63
C GLU A 195 -16.73 0.82 -15.82
N HIS A 196 -16.58 1.57 -16.92
CA HIS A 196 -17.40 1.38 -18.12
C HIS A 196 -17.05 0.12 -18.90
N GLY A 197 -15.81 -0.35 -18.76
CA GLY A 197 -15.32 -1.61 -19.32
C GLY A 197 -15.59 -2.83 -18.44
N ALA A 198 -16.25 -2.67 -17.28
CA ALA A 198 -16.44 -3.73 -16.32
C ALA A 198 -17.26 -4.90 -16.89
N LYS A 199 -16.87 -6.13 -16.51
CA LYS A 199 -17.51 -7.37 -16.96
C LYS A 199 -17.62 -8.34 -15.80
N LYS A 200 -18.63 -9.23 -15.88
CA LYS A 200 -18.71 -10.35 -14.93
C LYS A 200 -17.55 -11.30 -15.16
N ASP A 201 -16.90 -11.70 -14.08
CA ASP A 201 -15.88 -12.74 -14.12
C ASP A 201 -16.49 -14.15 -14.14
N ARG A 202 -15.63 -15.18 -14.10
CA ARG A 202 -16.05 -16.58 -14.10
C ARG A 202 -16.88 -16.99 -12.87
N TRP A 203 -16.84 -16.19 -11.80
CA TRP A 203 -17.59 -16.42 -10.55
C TRP A 203 -18.90 -15.62 -10.52
N GLY A 204 -19.17 -14.82 -11.56
CA GLY A 204 -20.36 -13.97 -11.66
C GLY A 204 -20.22 -12.60 -11.00
N THR A 205 -19.04 -12.27 -10.46
CA THR A 205 -18.74 -10.98 -9.82
C THR A 205 -18.48 -9.92 -10.88
N MET A 206 -19.08 -8.73 -10.73
CA MET A 206 -18.77 -7.61 -11.63
C MET A 206 -17.39 -7.06 -11.33
N THR A 207 -16.48 -7.16 -12.29
CA THR A 207 -15.06 -6.81 -12.14
C THR A 207 -14.68 -5.67 -13.09
N PRO A 208 -14.01 -4.61 -12.63
CA PRO A 208 -13.52 -3.54 -13.50
C PRO A 208 -12.54 -4.03 -14.58
N ASP A 209 -12.40 -3.27 -15.66
CA ASP A 209 -11.37 -3.54 -16.68
C ASP A 209 -9.96 -3.35 -16.08
N PHE A 210 -9.18 -4.44 -16.03
CA PHE A 210 -7.90 -4.43 -15.35
C PHE A 210 -6.81 -3.69 -16.13
N ASP A 211 -6.83 -3.69 -17.46
CA ASP A 211 -5.75 -3.08 -18.25
C ASP A 211 -5.65 -1.57 -17.99
N SER A 212 -6.78 -0.89 -17.90
CA SER A 212 -6.85 0.53 -17.54
C SER A 212 -6.37 0.81 -16.11
N LEU A 213 -6.76 -0.01 -15.14
CA LEU A 213 -6.28 0.10 -13.75
C LEU A 213 -4.78 -0.20 -13.62
N ASN A 214 -4.29 -1.21 -14.35
CA ASN A 214 -2.89 -1.60 -14.35
C ASN A 214 -2.03 -0.52 -15.02
N ALA A 215 -2.52 0.12 -16.08
CA ALA A 215 -1.87 1.29 -16.66
C ALA A 215 -1.80 2.44 -15.64
N ALA A 216 -2.92 2.79 -15.01
CA ALA A 216 -3.00 3.89 -14.04
C ALA A 216 -2.05 3.70 -12.86
N ARG A 217 -2.04 2.53 -12.21
CA ARG A 217 -1.19 2.29 -11.03
C ARG A 217 0.31 2.33 -11.34
N ASN A 218 0.71 1.91 -12.54
CA ASN A 218 2.11 1.97 -12.98
C ASN A 218 2.50 3.38 -13.45
N TRP A 219 1.60 4.07 -14.14
CA TRP A 219 1.81 5.44 -14.63
C TRP A 219 1.89 6.45 -13.49
N TYR A 220 1.03 6.32 -12.49
CA TYR A 220 0.97 7.25 -11.36
C TYR A 220 2.32 7.38 -10.65
N LEU A 221 3.07 6.28 -10.47
CA LEU A 221 4.40 6.30 -9.88
C LEU A 221 5.41 7.12 -10.71
N VAL A 222 5.31 7.07 -12.04
CA VAL A 222 6.14 7.88 -12.94
C VAL A 222 5.77 9.35 -12.84
N CYS A 223 4.48 9.70 -12.81
CA CYS A 223 4.03 11.06 -12.54
C CYS A 223 4.39 11.55 -11.13
N THR A 224 4.42 10.69 -10.11
CA THR A 224 4.93 11.10 -8.79
C THR A 224 6.44 11.31 -8.75
N ARG A 225 7.22 10.99 -9.79
CA ARG A 225 8.57 11.60 -9.92
C ARG A 225 8.50 13.10 -10.17
N ALA A 226 7.41 13.62 -10.74
CA ALA A 226 7.11 15.05 -10.74
C ALA A 226 6.78 15.55 -9.32
N TRP A 227 6.24 14.71 -8.43
CA TRP A 227 6.12 15.01 -6.99
C TRP A 227 7.48 15.00 -6.28
N TRP A 228 8.39 14.08 -6.58
CA TRP A 228 9.79 14.16 -6.09
C TRP A 228 10.51 15.40 -6.62
N LYS A 229 10.24 15.78 -7.87
CA LYS A 229 10.64 17.10 -8.36
C LYS A 229 9.94 18.17 -7.53
N PHE A 230 8.63 18.15 -7.34
CA PHE A 230 7.91 19.17 -6.58
C PHE A 230 8.35 19.29 -5.12
N CYS A 231 8.64 18.20 -4.40
CA CYS A 231 9.20 18.23 -3.03
C CYS A 231 10.66 18.70 -3.02
N GLY A 232 11.50 18.21 -3.92
CA GLY A 232 12.86 18.75 -4.09
C GLY A 232 12.86 20.21 -4.59
N PHE A 233 11.75 20.66 -5.20
CA PHE A 233 11.53 22.02 -5.64
C PHE A 233 10.83 22.86 -4.58
N SER A 234 9.98 22.33 -3.70
CA SER A 234 9.40 23.10 -2.60
C SER A 234 10.51 23.63 -1.71
N ASP A 235 11.63 22.90 -1.60
CA ASP A 235 12.86 23.42 -1.01
C ASP A 235 13.39 24.62 -1.82
N LEU A 236 13.56 24.51 -3.15
CA LEU A 236 13.99 25.62 -4.03
C LEU A 236 13.05 26.85 -4.07
N TRP A 237 11.74 26.67 -3.88
CA TRP A 237 10.74 27.76 -3.88
C TRP A 237 10.53 28.34 -2.48
N ALA A 238 10.74 27.54 -1.45
CA ALA A 238 10.56 27.93 -0.05
C ALA A 238 11.87 28.25 0.67
N ASP A 239 13.01 28.24 -0.02
CA ASP A 239 14.34 28.68 0.47
C ASP A 239 14.31 30.08 1.13
N GLY A 240 13.28 30.90 0.87
CA GLY A 240 13.03 32.16 1.57
C GLY A 240 11.92 32.17 2.65
N TYR A 241 10.99 31.20 2.65
CA TYR A 241 9.73 31.28 3.41
C TYR A 241 9.40 30.06 4.29
N SER A 242 9.83 28.83 3.96
CA SER A 242 9.55 27.65 4.80
C SER A 242 10.30 27.66 6.14
N TYR A 243 11.38 28.43 6.26
CA TYR A 243 12.21 28.51 7.46
C TYR A 243 12.13 29.84 8.22
N ARG A 244 11.21 30.76 7.87
CA ARG A 244 11.01 32.02 8.62
C ARG A 244 10.05 31.86 9.82
N GLY A 245 10.17 30.74 10.52
CA GLY A 245 9.51 30.48 11.81
C GLY A 245 10.55 30.37 12.92
N GLY A 246 11.35 31.42 13.12
CA GLY A 246 12.15 31.57 14.33
C GLY A 246 11.25 32.07 15.46
N PHE A 247 10.99 31.19 16.42
CA PHE A 247 10.79 31.56 17.81
C PHE A 247 11.90 30.92 18.62
#